data_AF-A0A920K8I0-F1
#
_entry.id   AF-A0A920K8I0-F1
#
_cell.length_a   1.000
_cell.length_b   1.000
_cell.length_c   1.000
_cell.angle_alpha   90.00
_cell.angle_beta   90.00
_cell.angle_gamma   90.00
#
_symmetry.space_group_name_H-M   'P 1'
#
loop_
_entity.id
_entity.type
_entity.pdbx_description
1 polymer ?
#
loop_
_entity_poly.entity_id
_entity_poly.type
_entity_poly.pdbx_seq_one_letter_code
_entity_poly.pdbx_strand_id
1 'polypeptide(L)'
;MAEDKLEQFIQEHIETLLIKPSSISGIVSPDLPPNRKMEQITSSFYQIEKSQLEQALKDKITARLDDILASYLEESKIIEKIDNPSRPMHLRAMMLVGMCQSEMLPRGKASNIARDVITKHLKKPDFNTELVAQVDEAEKDNVIARFQSQLKRAGISN
;
A
#
# COMPACT_ATOMS: atom_id res chain seq x y z
N MET A 1 24.45 20.00 -26.86
CA MET A 1 23.43 20.88 -27.50
C MET A 1 22.16 20.15 -27.93
N ALA A 2 22.22 19.03 -28.66
CA ALA A 2 21.02 18.24 -29.00
C ALA A 2 20.63 17.26 -27.89
N GLU A 3 21.61 16.62 -27.24
CA GLU A 3 21.40 15.76 -26.06
C GLU A 3 20.84 16.55 -24.87
N ASP A 4 21.41 17.71 -24.53
CA ASP A 4 20.92 18.54 -23.42
C ASP A 4 19.44 18.97 -23.59
N LYS A 5 19.01 19.20 -24.83
CA LYS A 5 17.61 19.53 -25.15
C LYS A 5 16.67 18.34 -25.05
N LEU A 6 17.15 17.14 -25.40
CA LEU A 6 16.40 15.90 -25.25
C LEU A 6 16.23 15.56 -23.77
N GLU A 7 17.29 15.73 -22.97
CA GLU A 7 17.27 15.49 -21.53
C GLU A 7 16.29 16.45 -20.82
N GLN A 8 16.35 17.76 -21.12
CA GLN A 8 15.37 18.72 -20.62
C GLN A 8 13.93 18.38 -21.02
N PHE A 9 13.70 18.00 -22.28
CA PHE A 9 12.37 17.63 -22.76
C PHE A 9 11.81 16.39 -22.06
N ILE A 10 12.66 15.38 -21.83
CA ILE A 10 12.30 14.17 -21.09
C ILE A 10 12.00 14.53 -19.63
N GLN A 11 12.81 15.38 -19.01
CA GLN A 11 12.60 15.82 -17.63
C GLN A 11 11.27 16.57 -17.46
N GLU A 12 10.94 17.50 -18.36
CA GLU A 12 9.65 18.20 -18.37
C GLU A 12 8.47 17.24 -18.60
N HIS A 13 8.64 16.21 -19.42
CA HIS A 13 7.61 15.19 -19.63
C HIS A 13 7.42 14.30 -18.41
N ILE A 14 8.50 13.92 -17.72
CA ILE A 14 8.44 13.19 -16.45
C ILE A 14 7.70 14.02 -15.40
N GLU A 15 8.05 15.30 -15.27
CA GLU A 15 7.34 16.21 -14.36
C GLU A 15 5.85 16.33 -14.74
N THR A 16 5.54 16.51 -16.02
CA THR A 16 4.16 16.61 -16.49
C THR A 16 3.37 15.32 -16.27
N LEU A 17 3.95 14.16 -16.54
CA LEU A 17 3.26 12.86 -16.48
C LEU A 17 3.18 12.26 -15.08
N LEU A 18 4.06 12.65 -14.15
CA LEU A 18 4.11 12.06 -12.81
C LEU A 18 3.78 13.07 -11.70
N ILE A 19 3.92 14.37 -11.94
CA ILE A 19 3.57 15.42 -10.96
C ILE A 19 2.15 15.95 -11.20
N LYS A 20 1.70 16.12 -12.46
CA LYS A 20 0.35 16.63 -12.73
C LYS A 20 -0.81 15.65 -12.53
N PRO A 21 -0.69 14.31 -12.64
CA PRO A 21 -1.82 13.44 -12.34
C PRO A 21 -2.31 13.71 -10.92
N SER A 22 -3.59 14.06 -10.80
CA SER A 22 -4.23 14.34 -9.51
C SER A 22 -4.83 13.10 -8.87
N SER A 23 -4.91 11.99 -9.60
CA SER A 23 -5.57 10.76 -9.15
C SER A 23 -4.96 9.51 -9.78
N ILE A 24 -5.25 8.37 -9.14
CA ILE A 24 -4.83 7.03 -9.61
C ILE A 24 -5.28 6.75 -11.04
N SER A 25 -6.47 7.21 -11.43
CA SER A 25 -7.04 6.99 -12.78
C SER A 25 -6.30 7.75 -13.88
N GLY A 26 -5.48 8.74 -13.53
CA GLY A 26 -4.57 9.40 -14.47
C GLY A 26 -3.29 8.61 -14.75
N ILE A 27 -3.03 7.54 -14.00
CA ILE A 27 -1.80 6.74 -14.07
C ILE A 27 -2.09 5.30 -14.52
N VAL A 28 -3.18 4.70 -14.03
CA VAL A 28 -3.57 3.32 -14.32
C VAL A 28 -4.98 3.24 -14.91
N SER A 29 -5.27 2.16 -15.63
CA SER A 29 -6.59 1.96 -16.25
C SER A 29 -7.72 2.02 -15.21
N PRO A 30 -8.82 2.76 -15.49
CA PRO A 30 -9.96 2.88 -14.58
C PRO A 30 -10.67 1.55 -14.32
N ASP A 31 -10.59 0.59 -15.23
CA ASP A 31 -11.28 -0.71 -15.14
C ASP A 31 -10.56 -1.72 -14.23
N LEU A 32 -9.36 -1.40 -13.76
CA LEU A 32 -8.62 -2.30 -12.88
C LEU A 32 -9.27 -2.42 -11.50
N PRO A 33 -9.31 -3.64 -10.93
CA PRO A 33 -9.68 -3.82 -9.53
C PRO A 33 -8.79 -3.00 -8.58
N PRO A 34 -9.29 -2.56 -7.41
CA PRO A 34 -8.53 -1.71 -6.49
C PRO A 34 -7.14 -2.24 -6.12
N ASN A 35 -7.01 -3.54 -5.85
CA ASN A 35 -5.72 -4.14 -5.52
C ASN A 35 -4.73 -4.06 -6.69
N ARG A 36 -5.20 -4.28 -7.93
CA ARG A 36 -4.36 -4.17 -9.13
C ARG A 36 -3.92 -2.74 -9.40
N LYS A 37 -4.77 -1.75 -9.13
CA LYS A 37 -4.38 -0.33 -9.22
C LYS A 37 -3.26 0.00 -8.26
N MET A 38 -3.38 -0.43 -7.00
CA MET A 38 -2.35 -0.22 -5.98
C MET A 38 -1.05 -0.94 -6.32
N GLU A 39 -1.10 -2.23 -6.68
CA GLU A 39 0.07 -3.00 -7.11
C GLU A 39 0.81 -2.36 -8.30
N GLN A 40 0.08 -1.83 -9.29
CA GLN A 40 0.69 -1.16 -10.45
C GLN A 40 1.41 0.13 -10.05
N ILE A 41 0.79 1.01 -9.26
CA ILE A 41 1.45 2.23 -8.79
C ILE A 41 2.64 1.89 -7.89
N THR A 42 2.49 0.92 -7.00
CA THR A 42 3.58 0.45 -6.13
C THR A 42 4.74 -0.13 -6.94
N SER A 43 4.46 -0.87 -8.00
CA SER A 43 5.49 -1.34 -8.95
C SER A 43 6.22 -0.16 -9.61
N SER A 44 5.49 0.84 -10.11
CA SER A 44 6.08 2.05 -10.69
C SER A 44 6.94 2.81 -9.68
N PHE A 45 6.49 2.93 -8.42
CA PHE A 45 7.26 3.54 -7.33
C PHE A 45 8.64 2.89 -7.20
N TYR A 46 8.73 1.57 -7.11
CA TYR A 46 10.02 0.89 -6.96
C TYR A 46 10.86 0.89 -8.24
N GLN A 47 10.24 0.93 -9.41
CA GLN A 47 10.97 1.11 -10.67
C GLN A 47 11.64 2.48 -10.73
N ILE A 48 10.95 3.54 -10.28
CA ILE A 48 11.49 4.90 -10.19
C ILE A 48 12.61 4.96 -9.15
N GLU A 49 12.42 4.37 -7.97
CA GLU A 49 13.45 4.31 -6.92
C GLU A 49 14.74 3.66 -7.45
N LYS A 50 14.62 2.56 -8.19
CA LYS A 50 15.74 1.79 -8.78
C LYS A 50 16.30 2.38 -10.08
N SER A 51 15.71 3.43 -10.62
CA SER A 51 16.14 4.04 -11.88
C SER A 51 17.49 4.76 -11.76
N GLN A 52 18.01 5.30 -12.88
CA GLN A 52 19.21 6.14 -12.91
C GLN A 52 18.87 7.65 -12.84
N LEU A 53 17.64 8.01 -12.50
CA LEU A 53 17.23 9.41 -12.34
C LEU A 53 17.98 10.08 -11.17
N GLU A 54 18.09 11.40 -11.23
CA GLU A 54 18.62 12.20 -10.12
C GLU A 54 17.81 11.94 -8.83
N GLN A 55 18.49 11.84 -7.68
CA GLN A 55 17.84 11.52 -6.40
C GLN A 55 16.73 12.51 -6.04
N ALA A 56 16.95 13.81 -6.26
CA ALA A 56 15.93 14.83 -5.99
C ALA A 56 14.65 14.64 -6.83
N LEU A 57 14.79 14.14 -8.06
CA LEU A 57 13.66 13.83 -8.93
C LEU A 57 12.97 12.53 -8.50
N LYS A 58 13.74 11.49 -8.15
CA LYS A 58 13.19 10.25 -7.58
C LYS A 58 12.32 10.55 -6.37
N ASP A 59 12.83 11.31 -5.41
CA ASP A 59 12.14 11.65 -4.16
C ASP A 59 10.84 12.40 -4.42
N LYS A 60 10.84 13.36 -5.36
CA LYS A 60 9.63 14.09 -5.76
C LYS A 60 8.57 13.16 -6.34
N ILE A 61 8.97 12.28 -7.25
CA ILE A 61 8.04 11.36 -7.93
C ILE A 61 7.49 10.31 -6.95
N THR A 62 8.36 9.68 -6.16
CA THR A 62 7.95 8.63 -5.21
C THR A 62 7.04 9.19 -4.12
N ALA A 63 7.35 10.38 -3.59
CA ALA A 63 6.45 11.08 -2.67
C ALA A 63 5.08 11.37 -3.29
N ARG A 64 5.05 11.78 -4.57
CA ARG A 64 3.79 12.03 -5.28
C ARG A 64 2.97 10.76 -5.49
N LEU A 65 3.60 9.64 -5.85
CA LEU A 65 2.92 8.36 -6.01
C LEU A 65 2.35 7.85 -4.67
N ASP A 66 3.09 8.02 -3.57
CA ASP A 66 2.61 7.71 -2.22
C ASP A 66 1.42 8.59 -1.80
N ASP A 67 1.44 9.90 -2.13
CA ASP A 67 0.30 10.80 -1.92
C ASP A 67 -0.94 10.35 -2.71
N ILE A 68 -0.76 9.97 -3.98
CA ILE A 68 -1.87 9.50 -4.83
C ILE A 68 -2.46 8.19 -4.27
N LEU A 69 -1.63 7.28 -3.79
CA LEU A 69 -2.09 6.05 -3.13
C LEU A 69 -2.86 6.37 -1.85
N ALA A 70 -2.35 7.28 -1.01
CA ALA A 70 -3.01 7.69 0.22
C ALA A 70 -4.39 8.31 -0.05
N SER A 71 -4.47 9.28 -0.97
CA SER A 71 -5.74 9.88 -1.38
C SER A 71 -6.70 8.84 -1.95
N TYR A 72 -6.21 7.90 -2.76
CA TYR A 72 -7.06 6.83 -3.30
C TYR A 72 -7.67 5.94 -2.20
N LEU A 73 -6.89 5.58 -1.18
CA LEU A 73 -7.37 4.78 -0.05
C LEU A 73 -8.50 5.50 0.70
N GLU A 74 -8.34 6.80 0.95
CA GLU A 74 -9.31 7.64 1.65
C GLU A 74 -10.58 7.87 0.83
N GLU A 75 -10.45 8.34 -0.41
CA GLU A 75 -11.58 8.64 -1.30
C GLU A 75 -12.41 7.38 -1.58
N SER A 76 -11.75 6.24 -1.77
CA SER A 76 -12.41 4.96 -2.03
C SER A 76 -12.88 4.25 -0.75
N LYS A 77 -12.57 4.80 0.43
CA LYS A 77 -12.85 4.21 1.75
C LYS A 77 -12.38 2.76 1.85
N ILE A 78 -11.19 2.47 1.32
CA ILE A 78 -10.70 1.09 1.19
C ILE A 78 -10.46 0.48 2.57
N ILE A 79 -9.87 1.25 3.49
CA ILE A 79 -9.53 0.78 4.83
C ILE A 79 -10.80 0.51 5.64
N GLU A 80 -11.83 1.35 5.53
CA GLU A 80 -13.12 1.18 6.19
C GLU A 80 -13.88 -0.03 5.62
N LYS A 81 -13.79 -0.27 4.30
CA LYS A 81 -14.36 -1.46 3.67
C LYS A 81 -13.64 -2.74 4.11
N ILE A 82 -12.32 -2.69 4.29
CA ILE A 82 -11.53 -3.81 4.81
C ILE A 82 -11.89 -4.06 6.27
N ASP A 83 -11.88 -3.01 7.10
CA ASP A 83 -12.04 -3.08 8.55
C ASP A 83 -13.51 -3.07 9.00
N ASN A 84 -14.42 -3.51 8.13
CA ASN A 84 -15.84 -3.57 8.44
C ASN A 84 -16.12 -4.63 9.53
N PRO A 85 -16.75 -4.26 10.66
CA PRO A 85 -17.02 -5.19 11.77
C PRO A 85 -17.99 -6.32 11.44
N SER A 86 -18.72 -6.25 10.31
CA SER A 86 -19.52 -7.38 9.84
C SER A 86 -18.69 -8.56 9.32
N ARG A 87 -17.38 -8.36 9.11
CA ARG A 87 -16.45 -9.40 8.66
C ARG A 87 -15.71 -10.05 9.83
N PRO A 88 -15.38 -11.35 9.74
CA PRO A 88 -14.50 -12.00 10.70
C PRO A 88 -13.17 -11.26 10.91
N MET A 89 -12.71 -11.21 12.17
CA MET A 89 -11.48 -10.50 12.54
C MET A 89 -10.25 -11.05 11.80
N HIS A 90 -10.09 -12.37 11.65
CA HIS A 90 -8.98 -12.94 10.88
C HIS A 90 -8.94 -12.42 9.44
N LEU A 91 -10.07 -12.29 8.75
CA LEU A 91 -10.08 -11.79 7.38
C LEU A 91 -9.65 -10.31 7.33
N ARG A 92 -10.20 -9.48 8.21
CA ARG A 92 -9.87 -8.06 8.32
C ARG A 92 -8.38 -7.87 8.61
N ALA A 93 -7.88 -8.55 9.65
CA ALA A 93 -6.50 -8.45 10.09
C ALA A 93 -5.51 -8.89 9.01
N MET A 94 -5.78 -10.01 8.35
CA MET A 94 -4.95 -10.52 7.24
C MET A 94 -4.93 -9.54 6.05
N MET A 95 -6.07 -8.96 5.69
CA MET A 95 -6.14 -7.95 4.64
C MET A 95 -5.36 -6.67 5.02
N LEU A 96 -5.52 -6.18 6.26
CA LEU A 96 -4.79 -5.00 6.75
C LEU A 96 -3.27 -5.23 6.75
N VAL A 97 -2.81 -6.40 7.20
CA VAL A 97 -1.37 -6.75 7.14
C VAL A 97 -0.91 -6.92 5.69
N GLY A 98 -1.76 -7.44 4.81
CA GLY A 98 -1.52 -7.49 3.37
C GLY A 98 -1.27 -6.11 2.75
N MET A 99 -2.03 -5.10 3.16
CA MET A 99 -1.82 -3.71 2.75
C MET A 99 -0.47 -3.14 3.22
N CYS A 100 0.10 -3.68 4.29
CA CYS A 100 1.38 -3.25 4.84
C CYS A 100 2.59 -3.89 4.13
N GLN A 101 2.36 -4.84 3.22
CA GLN A 101 3.42 -5.50 2.46
C GLN A 101 3.95 -4.58 1.36
N SER A 102 5.26 -4.68 1.10
CA SER A 102 5.95 -3.83 0.13
C SER A 102 5.37 -3.94 -1.27
N GLU A 103 4.86 -5.10 -1.70
CA GLU A 103 4.28 -5.25 -3.04
C GLU A 103 2.91 -4.58 -3.21
N MET A 104 2.21 -4.30 -2.11
CA MET A 104 0.87 -3.71 -2.15
C MET A 104 0.95 -2.19 -2.02
N LEU A 105 1.68 -1.69 -1.03
CA LEU A 105 1.91 -0.26 -0.80
C LEU A 105 3.37 -0.01 -0.45
N PRO A 106 4.00 1.05 -1.02
CA PRO A 106 5.33 1.46 -0.61
C PRO A 106 5.32 1.91 0.85
N ARG A 107 6.48 1.82 1.51
CA ARG A 107 6.64 2.36 2.87
C ARG A 107 6.50 3.89 2.80
N GLY A 108 5.48 4.43 3.46
CA GLY A 108 5.11 5.83 3.33
C GLY A 108 3.75 6.12 3.95
N LYS A 109 3.16 7.25 3.57
CA LYS A 109 1.86 7.71 4.02
C LYS A 109 0.78 6.66 3.74
N ALA A 110 0.71 6.12 2.53
CA ALA A 110 -0.35 5.19 2.14
C ALA A 110 -0.35 3.92 2.99
N SER A 111 0.81 3.27 3.15
CA SER A 111 0.90 2.07 3.98
C SER A 111 0.74 2.36 5.48
N ASN A 112 1.06 3.57 5.95
CA ASN A 112 0.84 3.95 7.34
C ASN A 112 -0.63 4.00 7.72
N ILE A 113 -1.54 4.34 6.80
CA ILE A 113 -2.99 4.31 7.05
C ILE A 113 -3.43 2.89 7.49
N ALA A 114 -2.98 1.86 6.77
CA ALA A 114 -3.27 0.47 7.14
C ALA A 114 -2.52 0.03 8.41
N ARG A 115 -1.24 0.43 8.57
CA ARG A 115 -0.43 0.11 9.76
C ARG A 115 -1.05 0.65 11.04
N ASP A 116 -1.57 1.87 11.01
CA ASP A 116 -2.19 2.50 12.18
C ASP A 116 -3.43 1.72 12.65
N VAL A 117 -4.24 1.22 11.71
CA VAL A 117 -5.45 0.46 12.02
C VAL A 117 -5.10 -0.90 12.61
N ILE A 118 -4.20 -1.67 11.97
CA ILE A 118 -3.80 -2.98 12.50
C ILE A 118 -3.06 -2.85 13.83
N THR A 119 -2.22 -1.83 14.00
CA THR A 119 -1.53 -1.58 15.28
C THR A 119 -2.51 -1.26 16.41
N LYS A 120 -3.62 -0.56 16.12
CA LYS A 120 -4.69 -0.34 17.10
C LYS A 120 -5.37 -1.65 17.50
N HIS A 121 -5.65 -2.54 16.54
CA HIS A 121 -6.21 -3.86 16.86
C HIS A 121 -5.25 -4.72 17.68
N LEU A 122 -3.96 -4.76 17.32
CA LEU A 122 -2.94 -5.54 18.04
C LEU A 122 -2.74 -5.11 19.49
N LYS A 123 -3.07 -3.86 19.84
CA LYS A 123 -3.00 -3.34 21.22
C LYS A 123 -4.18 -3.77 22.09
N LYS A 124 -5.23 -4.35 21.51
CA LYS A 124 -6.38 -4.84 22.30
C LYS A 124 -5.97 -6.09 23.08
N PRO A 125 -6.26 -6.17 24.39
CA PRO A 125 -5.89 -7.32 25.22
C PRO A 125 -6.45 -8.66 24.71
N ASP A 126 -7.63 -8.63 24.09
CA ASP A 126 -8.39 -9.78 23.61
C ASP A 126 -8.19 -10.04 22.11
N PHE A 127 -7.28 -9.33 21.44
CA PHE A 127 -7.10 -9.44 19.99
C PHE A 127 -6.89 -10.88 19.50
N ASN A 128 -6.04 -11.66 20.17
CA ASN A 128 -5.79 -13.04 19.77
C ASN A 128 -7.04 -13.92 19.87
N THR A 129 -7.89 -13.67 20.87
CA THR A 129 -9.18 -14.35 21.03
C THR A 129 -10.15 -13.90 19.93
N GLU A 130 -10.24 -12.59 19.66
CA GLU A 130 -11.08 -12.03 18.59
C GLU A 130 -10.66 -12.57 17.22
N LEU A 131 -9.35 -12.65 16.95
CA LEU A 131 -8.77 -13.07 15.68
C LEU A 131 -9.36 -14.41 15.21
N VAL A 132 -9.41 -15.39 16.11
CA VAL A 132 -9.83 -16.76 15.81
C VAL A 132 -11.25 -17.09 16.27
N ALA A 133 -12.02 -16.11 16.75
CA ALA A 133 -13.36 -16.34 17.31
C ALA A 133 -14.35 -17.00 16.32
N GLN A 134 -14.15 -16.77 15.02
CA GLN A 134 -14.98 -17.30 13.93
C GLN A 134 -14.20 -18.28 13.04
N VAL A 135 -13.19 -18.94 13.59
CA VAL A 135 -12.35 -19.95 12.92
C VAL A 135 -12.60 -21.29 13.60
N ASP A 136 -12.73 -22.36 12.80
CA ASP A 136 -12.87 -23.72 13.31
C ASP A 136 -11.69 -24.09 14.21
N GLU A 137 -11.94 -24.84 15.28
CA GLU A 137 -10.93 -25.19 16.29
C GLU A 137 -9.66 -25.79 15.67
N ALA A 138 -9.83 -26.65 14.66
CA ALA A 138 -8.73 -27.31 13.95
C ALA A 138 -7.84 -26.35 13.13
N GLU A 139 -8.33 -25.16 12.77
CA GLU A 139 -7.64 -24.19 11.93
C GLU A 139 -7.06 -23.00 12.72
N LYS A 140 -7.37 -22.87 14.02
CA LYS A 140 -6.97 -21.70 14.82
C LYS A 140 -5.45 -21.50 14.85
N ASP A 141 -4.70 -22.57 15.09
CA ASP A 141 -3.23 -22.52 15.15
C ASP A 141 -2.63 -22.13 13.79
N ASN A 142 -3.20 -22.61 12.69
CA ASN A 142 -2.78 -22.26 11.34
C ASN A 142 -3.03 -20.77 11.06
N VAL A 143 -4.22 -20.26 11.38
CA VAL A 143 -4.55 -18.83 11.22
C VAL A 143 -3.61 -17.95 12.04
N ILE A 144 -3.32 -18.32 13.30
CA ILE A 144 -2.38 -17.59 14.14
C ILE A 144 -0.97 -17.61 13.53
N ALA A 145 -0.46 -18.78 13.17
CA ALA A 145 0.88 -18.92 12.60
C ALA A 145 1.02 -18.13 11.29
N ARG A 146 0.01 -18.19 10.42
CA ARG A 146 -0.02 -17.43 9.16
C ARG A 146 -0.06 -15.93 9.41
N PHE A 147 -0.89 -15.47 10.36
CA PHE A 147 -0.97 -14.07 10.71
C PHE A 147 0.36 -13.53 11.28
N GLN A 148 1.01 -14.27 12.18
CA GLN A 148 2.32 -13.92 12.72
C GLN A 148 3.41 -13.86 11.64
N SER A 149 3.40 -14.82 10.70
CA SER A 149 4.30 -14.81 9.53
C SER A 149 4.11 -13.54 8.68
N GLN A 150 2.86 -13.13 8.44
CA GLN A 150 2.57 -11.90 7.71
C GLN A 150 2.99 -10.64 8.47
N LEU A 151 2.80 -10.58 9.79
CA LEU A 151 3.25 -9.45 10.61
C LEU A 151 4.76 -9.28 10.56
N LYS A 152 5.51 -10.38 10.68
CA LYS A 152 6.97 -10.38 10.56
C LYS A 152 7.41 -9.88 9.18
N ARG A 153 6.78 -10.39 8.12
CA ARG A 153 7.08 -9.97 6.75
C ARG A 153 6.74 -8.50 6.49
N ALA A 154 5.69 -7.96 7.13
CA ALA A 154 5.33 -6.55 7.08
C ALA A 154 6.22 -5.65 7.96
N GLY A 155 7.09 -6.21 8.79
CA GLY A 155 7.91 -5.48 9.76
C GLY A 155 7.10 -4.84 10.88
N ILE A 156 5.94 -5.42 11.25
CA ILE A 156 5.06 -4.92 12.32
C ILE A 156 5.41 -5.56 13.67
N SER A 157 5.81 -6.84 13.66
CA SER A 157 6.25 -7.58 14.84
C SER A 157 7.71 -8.01 14.69
N ASN A 158 8.47 -7.93 15.80
CA ASN A 158 9.82 -8.48 15.92
C ASN A 158 9.79 -9.93 16.41
#